data_AF-A0A954VXC5-F1
#
_entry.id   AF-A0A954VXC5-F1
#
_cell.length_a   1.000
_cell.length_b   1.000
_cell.length_c   1.000
_cell.angle_alpha   90.00
_cell.angle_beta   90.00
_cell.angle_gamma   90.00
#
_symmetry.space_group_name_H-M   'P 1'
#
loop_
_entity.id
_entity.type
_entity.pdbx_description
1 polymer ?
#
loop_
_entity_poly.entity_id
_entity_poly.type
_entity_poly.pdbx_seq_one_letter_code
_entity_poly.pdbx_strand_id
1 'polypeptide(L)'
;TFSDRADETPGSTSGVRTGEQLPVSELLYGLMLPSGNDASVALAEHFGELFRDADDDNEISAYELFVRQMNRLAKEIGMEHSHYHNTHGLTEDGHLLAAEDLAKLARYAMQNRRFRQIVATRKHGCQLLGPGGYTRNVIWNNTNRLLGTEGYLGVKTGTTDAAGACLVSYGQRQDRNVIVVVLGSSSSDARYTDSRNLFRWAWQNLP
;
A
#
# COMPACT_ATOMS: atom_id res chain seq x y z
N THR A 1 12.18 14.88 -1.84
CA THR A 1 12.18 15.36 -3.24
C THR A 1 11.99 14.16 -4.13
N PHE A 2 11.12 14.26 -5.13
CA PHE A 2 10.92 13.19 -6.11
C PHE A 2 12.06 13.13 -7.12
N SER A 3 12.51 11.91 -7.42
CA SER A 3 13.46 11.60 -8.49
C SER A 3 12.72 11.40 -9.83
N ASP A 4 13.47 11.41 -10.94
CA ASP A 4 12.94 10.99 -12.25
C ASP A 4 12.42 9.57 -12.21
N ARG A 5 13.15 8.64 -11.58
CA ARG A 5 12.74 7.25 -11.44
C ARG A 5 11.38 7.13 -10.76
N ALA A 6 11.13 7.89 -9.70
CA ALA A 6 9.85 7.90 -9.02
C ALA A 6 8.72 8.42 -9.93
N ASP A 7 8.89 9.60 -10.54
CA ASP A 7 7.87 10.21 -11.42
C ASP A 7 7.53 9.33 -12.64
N GLU A 8 8.56 8.73 -13.25
CA GLU A 8 8.43 7.90 -14.44
C GLU A 8 7.94 6.47 -14.16
N THR A 9 7.71 6.12 -12.89
CA THR A 9 7.24 4.77 -12.53
C THR A 9 5.84 4.52 -13.11
N PRO A 10 5.64 3.46 -13.92
CA PRO A 10 4.38 3.22 -14.61
C PRO A 10 3.26 2.78 -13.67
N GLY A 11 2.01 2.92 -14.11
CA GLY A 11 0.81 2.47 -13.39
C GLY A 11 0.09 3.60 -12.67
N SER A 12 -0.51 3.29 -11.52
CA SER A 12 -1.19 4.30 -10.71
C SER A 12 -0.19 5.29 -10.11
N THR A 13 -0.58 6.56 -10.00
CA THR A 13 0.31 7.65 -9.61
C THR A 13 -0.33 8.52 -8.52
N SER A 14 0.50 9.04 -7.62
CA SER A 14 0.17 10.12 -6.70
C SER A 14 0.17 11.49 -7.43
N GLY A 15 0.75 11.54 -8.62
CA GLY A 15 0.80 12.73 -9.46
C GLY A 15 1.76 13.79 -8.94
N VAL A 16 2.80 13.39 -8.19
CA VAL A 16 3.92 14.23 -7.76
C VAL A 16 5.04 14.06 -8.78
N ARG A 17 5.63 15.17 -9.24
CA ARG A 17 6.58 15.19 -10.35
C ARG A 17 8.03 15.31 -9.89
N THR A 18 8.98 15.00 -10.77
CA THR A 18 10.42 15.22 -10.53
C THR A 18 10.70 16.58 -9.92
N GLY A 19 11.52 16.59 -8.87
CA GLY A 19 11.96 17.80 -8.19
C GLY A 19 10.92 18.42 -7.25
N GLU A 20 9.67 17.94 -7.27
CA GLU A 20 8.67 18.35 -6.30
C GLU A 20 8.93 17.72 -4.92
N GLN A 21 8.48 18.43 -3.89
CA GLN A 21 8.72 18.12 -2.50
C GLN A 21 7.42 18.21 -1.71
N LEU A 22 7.30 17.29 -0.76
CA LEU A 22 6.22 17.23 0.21
C LEU A 22 6.71 16.46 1.45
N PRO A 23 6.09 16.67 2.62
CA PRO A 23 6.41 15.88 3.80
C PRO A 23 6.09 14.40 3.61
N VAL A 24 6.91 13.51 4.17
CA VAL A 24 6.66 12.05 4.16
C VAL A 24 5.28 11.70 4.68
N SER A 25 4.81 12.39 5.74
CA SER A 25 3.48 12.18 6.30
C SER A 25 2.36 12.37 5.29
N GLU A 26 2.52 13.30 4.35
CA GLU A 26 1.58 13.54 3.26
C GLU A 26 1.71 12.48 2.18
N LEU A 27 2.95 12.11 1.82
CA LEU A 27 3.21 11.13 0.78
C LEU A 27 2.64 9.75 1.10
N LEU A 28 2.53 9.37 2.38
CA LEU A 28 1.84 8.14 2.78
C LEU A 28 0.36 8.10 2.34
N TYR A 29 -0.31 9.25 2.22
CA TYR A 29 -1.64 9.31 1.62
C TYR A 29 -1.57 9.13 0.10
N GLY A 30 -0.59 9.73 -0.57
CA GLY A 30 -0.32 9.53 -1.99
C GLY A 30 0.02 8.08 -2.36
N LEU A 31 0.63 7.33 -1.43
CA LEU A 31 0.82 5.90 -1.55
C LEU A 31 -0.52 5.16 -1.38
N MET A 32 -1.22 5.39 -0.26
CA MET A 32 -2.32 4.50 0.15
C MET A 32 -3.66 4.77 -0.54
N LEU A 33 -3.98 6.03 -0.85
CA LEU A 33 -5.30 6.38 -1.40
C LEU A 33 -5.41 6.03 -2.89
N PRO A 34 -4.61 6.65 -3.78
CA PRO A 34 -4.69 6.43 -5.21
C PRO A 34 -3.85 5.21 -5.66
N SER A 35 -3.11 4.57 -4.75
CA SER A 35 -2.14 3.51 -5.08
C SER A 35 -0.92 4.04 -5.86
N GLY A 36 -0.37 5.19 -5.48
CA GLY A 36 0.74 5.81 -6.20
C GLY A 36 2.00 4.95 -6.20
N ASN A 37 2.38 4.43 -7.36
CA ASN A 37 3.60 3.66 -7.56
C ASN A 37 4.83 4.58 -7.43
N ASP A 38 4.74 5.77 -8.02
CA ASP A 38 5.66 6.89 -7.85
C ASP A 38 5.95 7.21 -6.38
N ALA A 39 4.90 7.28 -5.55
CA ALA A 39 5.01 7.49 -4.11
C ALA A 39 5.74 6.32 -3.43
N SER A 40 5.48 5.08 -3.86
CA SER A 40 6.16 3.89 -3.33
C SER A 40 7.65 3.89 -3.63
N VAL A 41 8.03 4.22 -4.88
CA VAL A 41 9.44 4.34 -5.29
C VAL A 41 10.14 5.47 -4.54
N ALA A 42 9.53 6.66 -4.48
CA ALA A 42 10.10 7.80 -3.76
C ALA A 42 10.35 7.50 -2.27
N LEU A 43 9.42 6.79 -1.60
CA LEU A 43 9.60 6.37 -0.21
C LEU A 43 10.75 5.37 -0.06
N ALA A 44 10.87 4.42 -0.98
CA ALA A 44 11.93 3.42 -0.96
C ALA A 44 13.31 4.03 -1.19
N GLU A 45 13.43 4.96 -2.15
CA GLU A 45 14.67 5.70 -2.37
C GLU A 45 15.03 6.58 -1.17
N HIS A 46 14.03 7.18 -0.52
CA HIS A 46 14.26 8.07 0.63
C HIS A 46 14.71 7.34 1.90
N PHE A 47 14.16 6.15 2.16
CA PHE A 47 14.41 5.40 3.40
C PHE A 47 15.39 4.23 3.24
N GLY A 48 15.65 3.80 2.01
CA GLY A 48 16.42 2.59 1.72
C GLY A 48 17.80 2.53 2.37
N GLU A 49 18.53 3.64 2.34
CA GLU A 49 19.87 3.73 2.96
C GLU A 49 19.88 3.47 4.47
N LEU A 50 18.75 3.63 5.17
CA LEU A 50 18.65 3.30 6.59
C LEU A 50 18.79 1.80 6.86
N PHE A 51 18.66 0.95 5.84
CA PHE A 51 18.71 -0.50 5.93
C PHE A 51 19.99 -1.10 5.33
N ARG A 52 21.00 -0.27 5.11
CA ARG A 52 22.34 -0.71 4.70
C ARG A 52 23.06 -1.34 5.89
N ASP A 53 23.56 -2.55 5.69
CA ASP A 53 24.43 -3.24 6.62
C ASP A 53 25.89 -2.89 6.34
N ALA A 54 26.77 -3.04 7.34
CA ALA A 54 28.18 -2.65 7.22
C ALA A 54 28.95 -3.41 6.12
N ASP A 55 28.51 -4.62 5.80
CA ASP A 55 29.14 -5.51 4.81
C ASP A 55 28.49 -5.41 3.42
N ASP A 56 27.52 -4.51 3.23
CA ASP A 56 26.89 -4.33 1.92
C ASP A 56 27.83 -3.66 0.92
N ASP A 57 27.75 -4.11 -0.33
CA ASP A 57 28.38 -3.39 -1.45
C ASP A 57 27.76 -1.99 -1.60
N ASN A 58 28.62 -0.99 -1.83
CA ASN A 58 28.21 0.39 -2.11
C ASN A 58 27.42 0.51 -3.42
N GLU A 59 27.47 -0.50 -4.30
CA GLU A 59 26.69 -0.55 -5.54
C GLU A 59 25.20 -0.87 -5.32
N ILE A 60 24.81 -1.46 -4.17
CA ILE A 60 23.40 -1.75 -3.87
C ILE A 60 22.66 -0.43 -3.70
N SER A 61 21.62 -0.19 -4.49
CA SER A 61 20.84 1.04 -4.42
C SER A 61 19.93 1.09 -3.19
N ALA A 62 19.60 2.30 -2.72
CA ALA A 62 18.61 2.51 -1.67
C ALA A 62 17.29 1.77 -1.94
N TYR A 63 16.82 1.76 -3.19
CA TYR A 63 15.61 1.03 -3.57
C TYR A 63 15.71 -0.47 -3.29
N GLU A 64 16.83 -1.10 -3.68
CA GLU A 64 17.08 -2.53 -3.46
C GLU A 64 17.20 -2.86 -1.98
N LEU A 65 17.87 -1.99 -1.20
CA LEU A 65 17.92 -2.11 0.26
C LEU A 65 16.52 -2.09 0.88
N PHE A 66 15.63 -1.23 0.37
CA PHE A 66 14.26 -1.15 0.85
C PHE A 66 13.45 -2.42 0.51
N VAL A 67 13.55 -2.94 -0.72
CA VAL A 67 12.92 -4.22 -1.10
C VAL A 67 13.44 -5.37 -0.24
N ARG A 68 14.74 -5.40 0.05
CA ARG A 68 15.33 -6.36 0.99
C ARG A 68 14.73 -6.22 2.38
N GLN A 69 14.54 -5.00 2.87
CA GLN A 69 13.88 -4.75 4.16
C GLN A 69 12.41 -5.19 4.16
N MET A 70 11.68 -5.02 3.05
CA MET A 70 10.32 -5.54 2.93
C MET A 70 10.29 -7.07 3.13
N ASN A 71 11.23 -7.80 2.52
CA ASN A 71 11.35 -9.24 2.71
C ASN A 71 11.82 -9.65 4.11
N ARG A 72 12.70 -8.86 4.75
CA ARG A 72 13.09 -9.06 6.17
C ARG A 72 11.86 -8.96 7.08
N LEU A 73 11.08 -7.90 6.93
CA LEU A 73 9.84 -7.73 7.69
C LEU A 73 8.83 -8.85 7.41
N ALA A 74 8.67 -9.25 6.15
CA ALA A 74 7.80 -10.36 5.77
C ALA A 74 8.16 -11.64 6.55
N LYS A 75 9.46 -11.98 6.61
CA LYS A 75 9.96 -13.12 7.40
C LYS A 75 9.71 -12.92 8.90
N GLU A 76 10.01 -11.75 9.44
CA GLU A 76 9.84 -11.43 10.87
C GLU A 76 8.39 -11.59 11.35
N ILE A 77 7.41 -11.27 10.50
CA ILE A 77 5.98 -11.39 10.83
C ILE A 77 5.35 -12.70 10.35
N GLY A 78 6.17 -13.65 9.88
CA GLY A 78 5.74 -15.00 9.50
C GLY A 78 5.01 -15.11 8.17
N MET A 79 5.34 -14.24 7.21
CA MET A 79 4.85 -14.31 5.82
C MET A 79 5.69 -15.29 5.00
N GLU A 80 5.51 -16.59 5.23
CA GLU A 80 6.37 -17.66 4.69
C GLU A 80 6.11 -18.00 3.22
N HIS A 81 5.01 -17.50 2.65
CA HIS A 81 4.54 -17.80 1.30
C HIS A 81 4.52 -16.56 0.40
N SER A 82 5.25 -15.52 0.79
CA SER A 82 5.28 -14.23 0.13
C SER A 82 6.71 -13.74 -0.11
N HIS A 83 6.94 -13.13 -1.26
CA HIS A 83 8.22 -12.56 -1.62
C HIS A 83 8.01 -11.31 -2.48
N TYR A 84 8.70 -10.23 -2.11
CA TYR A 84 8.65 -8.94 -2.77
C TYR A 84 9.85 -8.75 -3.68
N HIS A 85 9.62 -8.36 -4.92
CA HIS A 85 10.68 -7.90 -5.83
C HIS A 85 10.67 -6.38 -6.07
N ASN A 86 9.54 -5.75 -5.79
CA ASN A 86 9.36 -4.31 -5.96
C ASN A 86 8.40 -3.78 -4.89
N THR A 87 8.31 -2.45 -4.81
CA THR A 87 7.62 -1.74 -3.73
C THR A 87 6.15 -1.46 -4.05
N HIS A 88 5.73 -1.63 -5.30
CA HIS A 88 4.42 -1.18 -5.79
C HIS A 88 3.48 -2.33 -6.22
N GLY A 89 4.01 -3.55 -6.39
CA GLY A 89 3.23 -4.73 -6.78
C GLY A 89 2.93 -4.81 -8.28
N LEU A 90 3.76 -4.16 -9.13
CA LEU A 90 3.68 -4.44 -10.57
C LEU A 90 4.19 -5.86 -10.82
N THR A 91 3.67 -6.49 -11.87
CA THR A 91 4.04 -7.86 -12.24
C THR A 91 5.53 -7.97 -12.50
N GLU A 92 6.16 -8.88 -11.76
CA GLU A 92 7.57 -9.21 -11.87
C GLU A 92 7.73 -10.69 -11.49
N ASP A 93 8.58 -11.40 -12.21
CA ASP A 93 8.80 -12.83 -11.97
C ASP A 93 9.31 -13.05 -10.54
N GLY A 94 8.64 -13.94 -9.82
CA GLY A 94 8.94 -14.23 -8.40
C GLY A 94 8.23 -13.30 -7.40
N HIS A 95 7.61 -12.20 -7.84
CA HIS A 95 6.77 -11.36 -6.97
C HIS A 95 5.46 -12.09 -6.65
N LEU A 96 5.35 -12.62 -5.45
CA LEU A 96 4.24 -13.48 -5.03
C LEU A 96 3.77 -13.10 -3.64
N LEU A 97 2.46 -12.97 -3.45
CA LEU A 97 1.87 -12.72 -2.14
C LEU A 97 0.73 -13.71 -1.88
N ALA A 98 0.72 -14.31 -0.69
CA ALA A 98 -0.33 -15.23 -0.27
C ALA A 98 -1.43 -14.52 0.54
N ALA A 99 -2.67 -15.03 0.47
CA ALA A 99 -3.79 -14.42 1.18
C ALA A 99 -3.60 -14.44 2.71
N GLU A 100 -3.09 -15.54 3.26
CA GLU A 100 -2.80 -15.67 4.70
C GLU A 100 -1.74 -14.64 5.15
N ASP A 101 -0.68 -14.50 4.37
CA ASP A 101 0.41 -13.59 4.66
C ASP A 101 -0.02 -12.12 4.59
N LEU A 102 -0.86 -11.78 3.62
CA LEU A 102 -1.47 -10.45 3.55
C LEU A 102 -2.38 -10.17 4.75
N ALA A 103 -3.05 -11.19 5.30
CA ALA A 103 -3.82 -11.04 6.54
C ALA A 103 -2.90 -10.80 7.74
N LYS A 104 -1.74 -11.47 7.83
CA LYS A 104 -0.70 -11.23 8.84
C LYS A 104 -0.15 -9.81 8.74
N LEU A 105 0.20 -9.36 7.52
CA LEU A 105 0.68 -8.01 7.26
C LEU A 105 -0.34 -6.95 7.64
N ALA A 106 -1.60 -7.13 7.23
CA ALA A 106 -2.68 -6.22 7.58
C ALA A 106 -2.87 -6.16 9.10
N ARG A 107 -2.85 -7.30 9.80
CA ARG A 107 -2.93 -7.35 11.26
C ARG A 107 -1.79 -6.58 11.91
N TYR A 108 -0.56 -6.78 11.44
CA TYR A 108 0.63 -6.07 11.92
C TYR A 108 0.50 -4.55 11.70
N ALA A 109 0.23 -4.12 10.46
CA ALA A 109 0.13 -2.71 10.10
C ALA A 109 -1.01 -2.00 10.83
N MET A 110 -2.15 -2.68 11.04
CA MET A 110 -3.31 -2.13 11.74
C MET A 110 -3.08 -1.91 13.24
N GLN A 111 -1.97 -2.36 13.83
CA GLN A 111 -1.58 -1.95 15.19
C GLN A 111 -1.14 -0.49 15.24
N ASN A 112 -0.63 0.06 14.12
CA ASN A 112 -0.17 1.44 14.04
C ASN A 112 -1.36 2.42 13.87
N ARG A 113 -1.51 3.36 14.83
CA ARG A 113 -2.62 4.34 14.81
C ARG A 113 -2.61 5.24 13.57
N ARG A 114 -1.44 5.66 13.09
CA ARG A 114 -1.31 6.51 11.89
C ARG A 114 -1.70 5.74 10.64
N PHE A 115 -1.27 4.47 10.52
CA PHE A 115 -1.70 3.61 9.42
C PHE A 115 -3.22 3.47 9.36
N ARG A 116 -3.87 3.18 10.50
CA ARG A 116 -5.35 3.10 10.59
C ARG A 116 -6.03 4.38 10.10
N GLN A 117 -5.51 5.55 10.48
CA GLN A 117 -6.04 6.84 10.05
C GLN A 117 -5.91 7.01 8.53
N ILE A 118 -4.75 6.72 7.96
CA ILE A 118 -4.49 6.87 6.52
C ILE A 118 -5.43 5.97 5.71
N VAL A 119 -5.50 4.67 6.02
CA VAL A 119 -6.30 3.71 5.22
C VAL A 119 -7.80 3.90 5.34
N ALA A 120 -8.27 4.51 6.43
CA ALA A 120 -9.67 4.92 6.62
C ALA A 120 -10.02 6.25 5.92
N THR A 121 -9.03 7.00 5.43
CA THR A 121 -9.25 8.32 4.83
C THR A 121 -9.78 8.18 3.40
N ARG A 122 -10.93 8.81 3.11
CA ARG A 122 -11.58 8.77 1.79
C ARG A 122 -10.95 9.73 0.77
N LYS A 123 -10.52 10.89 1.24
CA LYS A 123 -9.96 11.95 0.41
C LYS A 123 -8.96 12.75 1.23
N HIS A 124 -7.83 13.05 0.65
CA HIS A 124 -6.78 13.87 1.27
C HIS A 124 -6.18 14.79 0.22
N GLY A 125 -5.72 15.97 0.64
CA GLY A 125 -5.06 16.90 -0.27
C GLY A 125 -3.96 17.65 0.46
N CYS A 126 -2.89 17.94 -0.26
CA CYS A 126 -1.74 18.67 0.26
C CYS A 126 -1.18 19.63 -0.79
N GLN A 127 -0.33 20.53 -0.33
CA GLN A 127 0.46 21.40 -1.20
C GLN A 127 1.81 20.74 -1.49
N LEU A 128 2.25 20.84 -2.74
CA LEU A 128 3.55 20.43 -3.22
C LEU A 128 4.39 21.69 -3.46
N LEU A 129 5.68 21.62 -3.12
CA LEU A 129 6.68 22.63 -3.44
C LEU A 129 7.51 22.14 -4.64
N GLY A 130 7.53 22.89 -5.73
CA GLY A 130 8.25 22.53 -6.93
C GLY A 130 9.57 23.29 -7.13
N PRO A 131 10.37 22.89 -8.15
CA PRO A 131 11.57 23.62 -8.55
C PRO A 131 11.26 25.08 -8.86
N GLY A 132 12.16 26.00 -8.47
CA GLY A 132 11.93 27.44 -8.65
C GLY A 132 10.89 28.05 -7.69
N GLY A 133 10.42 27.28 -6.70
CA GLY A 133 9.61 27.80 -5.58
C GLY A 133 8.11 27.90 -5.87
N TYR A 134 7.61 27.35 -6.99
CA TYR A 134 6.18 27.29 -7.22
C TYR A 134 5.51 26.33 -6.23
N THR A 135 4.23 26.58 -5.94
CA THR A 135 3.41 25.66 -5.18
C THR A 135 2.18 25.24 -5.97
N ARG A 136 1.76 23.99 -5.81
CA ARG A 136 0.48 23.51 -6.37
C ARG A 136 -0.19 22.52 -5.43
N ASN A 137 -1.50 22.39 -5.55
CA ASN A 137 -2.27 21.43 -4.77
C ASN A 137 -2.38 20.09 -5.50
N VAL A 138 -2.40 19.01 -4.73
CA VAL A 138 -2.78 17.67 -5.17
C VAL A 138 -3.91 17.16 -4.29
N ILE A 139 -4.78 16.33 -4.87
CA ILE A 139 -5.90 15.70 -4.18
C ILE A 139 -5.87 14.21 -4.53
N TRP A 140 -5.85 13.38 -3.50
CA TRP A 140 -5.92 11.94 -3.59
C TRP A 140 -7.27 11.44 -3.13
N ASN A 141 -7.85 10.52 -3.90
CA ASN A 141 -9.09 9.83 -3.56
C ASN A 141 -8.78 8.36 -3.28
N ASN A 142 -9.36 7.81 -2.23
CA ASN A 142 -9.16 6.42 -1.88
C ASN A 142 -9.84 5.51 -2.90
N THR A 143 -9.09 4.54 -3.42
CA THR A 143 -9.59 3.53 -4.35
C THR A 143 -10.51 2.50 -3.69
N ASN A 144 -10.49 2.36 -2.36
CA ASN A 144 -11.33 1.41 -1.63
C ASN A 144 -12.77 1.90 -1.49
N ARG A 145 -13.65 1.33 -2.30
CA ARG A 145 -15.09 1.67 -2.35
C ARG A 145 -15.92 1.16 -1.15
N LEU A 146 -15.34 0.38 -0.24
CA LEU A 146 -16.03 0.03 1.01
C LEU A 146 -16.09 1.20 1.98
N LEU A 147 -15.14 2.15 1.89
CA LEU A 147 -15.11 3.30 2.78
C LEU A 147 -16.34 4.18 2.58
N GLY A 148 -16.85 4.73 3.70
CA GLY A 148 -18.11 5.47 3.73
C GLY A 148 -19.34 4.58 3.94
N THR A 149 -19.19 3.25 3.89
CA THR A 149 -20.16 2.30 4.44
C THR A 149 -19.81 2.02 5.90
N GLU A 150 -20.82 2.01 6.78
CA GLU A 150 -20.62 1.73 8.20
C GLU A 150 -19.93 0.38 8.42
N GLY A 151 -18.98 0.35 9.35
CA GLY A 151 -18.24 -0.84 9.73
C GLY A 151 -17.03 -1.17 8.85
N TYR A 152 -16.76 -0.42 7.78
CA TYR A 152 -15.54 -0.59 6.96
C TYR A 152 -14.53 0.54 7.21
N LEU A 153 -13.28 0.17 7.45
CA LEU A 153 -12.25 1.05 7.99
C LEU A 153 -10.91 0.96 7.25
N GLY A 154 -10.87 0.32 6.07
CA GLY A 154 -9.65 0.09 5.28
C GLY A 154 -9.75 -1.18 4.43
N VAL A 155 -8.66 -1.69 3.83
CA VAL A 155 -7.25 -1.28 3.93
C VAL A 155 -6.75 -0.83 2.56
N LYS A 156 -6.71 -1.72 1.57
CA LYS A 156 -6.12 -1.38 0.26
C LYS A 156 -6.57 -2.32 -0.87
N THR A 157 -6.76 -1.74 -2.04
CA THR A 157 -7.02 -2.42 -3.33
C THR A 157 -5.72 -2.75 -4.06
N GLY A 158 -5.75 -3.72 -4.98
CA GLY A 158 -4.65 -3.96 -5.93
C GLY A 158 -5.20 -4.56 -7.22
N THR A 159 -4.62 -4.21 -8.36
CA THR A 159 -5.02 -4.80 -9.67
C THR A 159 -3.83 -4.81 -10.61
N THR A 160 -3.54 -5.99 -11.16
CA THR A 160 -2.68 -6.17 -12.34
C THR A 160 -3.33 -7.24 -13.22
N ASP A 161 -2.89 -7.36 -14.48
CA ASP A 161 -3.39 -8.40 -15.37
C ASP A 161 -3.09 -9.81 -14.83
N ALA A 162 -1.92 -9.99 -14.21
CA ALA A 162 -1.53 -11.27 -13.62
C ALA A 162 -2.24 -11.57 -12.28
N ALA A 163 -2.48 -10.56 -11.44
CA ALA A 163 -3.04 -10.76 -10.09
C ALA A 163 -4.58 -10.70 -10.05
N GLY A 164 -5.22 -10.17 -11.10
CA GLY A 164 -6.65 -9.88 -11.11
C GLY A 164 -7.03 -8.79 -10.09
N ALA A 165 -8.32 -8.74 -9.72
CA ALA A 165 -8.81 -7.75 -8.78
C ALA A 165 -8.66 -8.21 -7.32
N CYS A 166 -7.77 -7.56 -6.57
CA CYS A 166 -7.46 -7.88 -5.18
C CYS A 166 -7.98 -6.81 -4.20
N LEU A 167 -8.30 -7.21 -2.97
CA LEU A 167 -8.70 -6.33 -1.88
C LEU A 167 -8.30 -6.94 -0.52
N VAL A 168 -7.54 -6.18 0.25
CA VAL A 168 -7.41 -6.38 1.69
C VAL A 168 -8.29 -5.35 2.38
N SER A 169 -9.20 -5.81 3.24
CA SER A 169 -10.16 -4.96 3.92
C SER A 169 -10.19 -5.23 5.41
N TYR A 170 -10.40 -4.16 6.17
CA TYR A 170 -10.57 -4.22 7.62
C TYR A 170 -11.93 -3.64 7.97
N GLY A 171 -12.66 -4.35 8.82
CA GLY A 171 -13.97 -3.94 9.27
C GLY A 171 -14.21 -4.24 10.74
N GLN A 172 -15.05 -3.42 11.35
CA GLN A 172 -15.45 -3.53 12.74
C GLN A 172 -16.98 -3.49 12.84
N ARG A 173 -17.55 -4.42 13.60
CA ARG A 173 -18.95 -4.39 13.99
C ARG A 173 -19.08 -4.80 15.45
N GLN A 174 -19.61 -3.90 16.28
CA GLN A 174 -19.54 -4.03 17.75
C GLN A 174 -18.07 -4.21 18.18
N ASP A 175 -17.77 -5.22 19.00
CA ASP A 175 -16.41 -5.52 19.46
C ASP A 175 -15.63 -6.48 18.53
N ARG A 176 -16.20 -6.82 17.36
CA ARG A 176 -15.59 -7.77 16.41
C ARG A 176 -14.87 -7.06 15.27
N ASN A 177 -13.55 -7.19 15.29
CA ASN A 177 -12.64 -6.70 14.25
C ASN A 177 -12.28 -7.85 13.31
N VAL A 178 -12.45 -7.66 12.01
CA VAL A 178 -12.22 -8.68 10.99
C VAL A 178 -11.32 -8.11 9.89
N ILE A 179 -10.38 -8.92 9.43
CA ILE A 179 -9.60 -8.68 8.20
C ILE A 179 -10.09 -9.70 7.16
N VAL A 180 -10.38 -9.21 5.96
CA VAL A 180 -10.73 -10.05 4.81
C VAL A 180 -9.71 -9.80 3.70
N VAL A 181 -9.23 -10.89 3.10
CA VAL A 181 -8.35 -10.84 1.94
C VAL A 181 -9.03 -11.56 0.78
N VAL A 182 -9.21 -10.85 -0.34
CA VAL A 182 -9.72 -11.38 -1.60
C VAL A 182 -8.64 -11.16 -2.66
N LEU A 183 -8.20 -12.22 -3.32
CA LEU A 183 -7.22 -12.18 -4.40
C LEU A 183 -7.84 -12.75 -5.69
N GLY A 184 -7.41 -12.25 -6.86
CA GLY A 184 -7.79 -12.84 -8.14
C GLY A 184 -9.28 -12.79 -8.48
N SER A 185 -10.03 -11.82 -7.95
CA SER A 185 -11.45 -11.71 -8.28
C SER A 185 -11.64 -11.37 -9.77
N SER A 186 -12.72 -11.88 -10.36
CA SER A 186 -12.98 -11.84 -11.81
C SER A 186 -13.24 -10.43 -12.36
N SER A 187 -13.53 -9.46 -11.49
CA SER A 187 -13.66 -8.06 -11.88
C SER A 187 -13.42 -7.13 -10.70
N SER A 188 -13.24 -5.84 -11.02
CA SER A 188 -13.13 -4.79 -10.02
C SER A 188 -14.33 -4.71 -9.09
N ASP A 189 -15.55 -5.01 -9.56
CA ASP A 189 -16.76 -5.01 -8.74
C ASP A 189 -16.91 -6.28 -7.91
N ALA A 190 -16.55 -7.44 -8.48
CA ALA A 190 -16.64 -8.72 -7.82
C ALA A 190 -15.85 -8.75 -6.50
N ARG A 191 -14.64 -8.18 -6.44
CA ARG A 191 -13.82 -8.12 -5.22
C ARG A 191 -14.57 -7.52 -4.01
N TYR A 192 -15.44 -6.54 -4.26
CA TYR A 192 -16.23 -5.88 -3.22
C TYR A 192 -17.42 -6.71 -2.79
N THR A 193 -18.08 -7.39 -3.74
CA THR A 193 -19.15 -8.33 -3.42
C THR A 193 -18.62 -9.50 -2.59
N ASP A 194 -17.50 -10.09 -3.00
CA ASP A 194 -16.84 -11.18 -2.28
C ASP A 194 -16.45 -10.75 -0.87
N SER A 195 -15.80 -9.59 -0.73
CA SER A 195 -15.38 -9.07 0.57
C SER A 195 -16.57 -8.83 1.50
N ARG A 196 -17.66 -8.20 1.03
CA ARG A 196 -18.87 -7.99 1.85
C ARG A 196 -19.53 -9.31 2.28
N ASN A 197 -19.56 -10.32 1.40
CA ASN A 197 -20.11 -11.63 1.74
C ASN A 197 -19.29 -12.33 2.82
N LEU A 198 -17.95 -12.28 2.72
CA LEU A 198 -17.04 -12.82 3.73
C LEU A 198 -17.17 -12.10 5.07
N PHE A 199 -17.26 -10.77 5.09
CA PHE A 199 -17.52 -10.03 6.33
C PHE A 199 -18.86 -10.40 6.96
N ARG A 200 -19.93 -10.49 6.16
CA ARG A 200 -21.24 -10.90 6.65
C ARG A 200 -21.17 -12.28 7.29
N TRP A 201 -20.53 -13.24 6.63
CA TRP A 201 -20.33 -14.57 7.17
C TRP A 201 -19.48 -14.54 8.46
N ALA A 202 -18.36 -13.82 8.47
CA ALA A 202 -17.46 -13.74 9.61
C ALA A 202 -18.14 -13.14 10.85
N TRP A 203 -18.86 -12.02 10.70
CA TRP A 203 -19.59 -11.40 11.82
C TRP A 203 -20.81 -12.20 12.29
N GLN A 204 -21.25 -13.22 11.54
CA GLN A 204 -22.33 -14.11 11.96
C GLN A 204 -21.80 -15.39 12.63
N ASN A 205 -20.64 -15.88 12.20
CA ASN A 205 -20.20 -17.24 12.51
C ASN A 205 -18.90 -17.32 13.32
N LEU A 206 -18.07 -16.28 13.29
CA LEU A 206 -16.86 -16.26 14.13
C LEU A 206 -17.21 -15.78 15.55
N PRO A 207 -16.55 -16.38 16.57
CA PRO A 207 -16.79 -16.06 17.97
C PRO A 207 -16.51 -14.58 18.29
#